data_AF-A0A7R9T0S8-F1
#
_entry.id   AF-A0A7R9T0S8-F1
#
_cell.length_a   1.000
_cell.length_b   1.000
_cell.length_c   1.000
_cell.angle_alpha   90.00
_cell.angle_beta   90.00
_cell.angle_gamma   90.00
#
_symmetry.space_group_name_H-M   'P 1'
#
loop_
_entity.id
_entity.type
_entity.pdbx_description
1 polymer ?
#
loop_
_entity_poly.entity_id
_entity_poly.type
_entity_poly.pdbx_seq_one_letter_code
_entity_poly.pdbx_strand_id
1 'polypeptide(L)'
;PTLRTMTTRVTIGVKHGKETHDVDVDLDESGATFKARLFSLTNVPIERIKVTGLKGGRPLADDADMRAQGVEELARRGKKLLMLGSAATLAKPAEEVAFLEDLPEGERDAANAGEGYRPGLTNL
;
A
#
# COMPACT_ATOMS: atom_id res chain seq x y z
N PRO A 1 -19.16 -33.55 -21.74
CA PRO A 1 -18.05 -32.59 -21.63
C PRO A 1 -18.19 -31.74 -20.35
N THR A 2 -17.49 -32.13 -19.30
CA THR A 2 -17.44 -31.39 -18.04
C THR A 2 -16.70 -30.07 -18.28
N LEU A 3 -17.38 -28.94 -18.10
CA LEU A 3 -16.78 -27.61 -18.11
C LEU A 3 -15.78 -27.55 -16.95
N ARG A 4 -14.49 -27.66 -17.26
CA ARG A 4 -13.41 -27.40 -16.31
C ARG A 4 -13.45 -25.91 -16.01
N THR A 5 -14.00 -25.54 -14.87
CA THR A 5 -13.96 -24.18 -14.35
C THR A 5 -12.49 -23.76 -14.27
N MET A 6 -12.07 -22.85 -15.13
CA MET A 6 -10.73 -22.28 -15.03
C MET A 6 -10.71 -21.44 -13.75
N THR A 7 -9.78 -21.75 -12.85
CA THR A 7 -9.55 -20.91 -11.67
C THR A 7 -9.10 -19.54 -12.17
N THR A 8 -9.92 -18.53 -11.90
CA THR A 8 -9.65 -17.15 -12.30
C THR A 8 -8.84 -16.41 -11.24
N ARG A 9 -8.92 -16.78 -9.96
CA ARG A 9 -8.19 -16.11 -8.87
C ARG A 9 -7.25 -17.03 -8.12
N VAL A 10 -6.05 -16.53 -7.83
CA VAL A 10 -5.01 -17.23 -7.08
C VAL A 10 -4.36 -16.30 -6.08
N THR A 11 -4.02 -16.81 -4.91
CA THR A 11 -3.22 -16.07 -3.93
C THR A 11 -1.75 -16.38 -4.13
N ILE A 12 -0.91 -15.35 -4.25
CA ILE A 12 0.54 -15.51 -4.37
C ILE A 12 1.27 -14.61 -3.36
N GLY A 13 2.28 -15.18 -2.72
CA GLY A 13 3.16 -14.42 -1.83
C GLY A 13 4.10 -13.52 -2.63
N VAL A 14 4.21 -12.25 -2.22
CA VAL A 14 5.11 -11.26 -2.80
C VAL A 14 6.05 -10.75 -1.71
N LYS A 15 7.34 -11.00 -1.89
CA LYS A 15 8.37 -10.54 -0.96
C LYS A 15 8.85 -9.15 -1.36
N HIS A 16 8.78 -8.20 -0.44
CA HIS A 16 9.28 -6.84 -0.59
C HIS A 16 10.23 -6.52 0.57
N GLY A 17 11.54 -6.44 0.29
CA GLY A 17 12.55 -6.28 1.34
C GLY A 17 12.52 -7.42 2.36
N LYS A 18 12.16 -7.09 3.61
CA LYS A 18 12.03 -8.04 4.72
C LYS A 18 10.60 -8.58 4.88
N GLU A 19 9.62 -7.95 4.25
CA GLU A 19 8.21 -8.25 4.39
C GLU A 19 7.73 -9.19 3.29
N THR A 20 6.62 -9.89 3.55
CA THR A 20 5.93 -10.72 2.56
C THR A 20 4.45 -10.43 2.66
N HIS A 21 3.82 -10.19 1.51
CA HIS A 21 2.40 -9.93 1.38
C HIS A 21 1.77 -11.05 0.56
N ASP A 22 0.70 -11.65 1.06
CA ASP A 22 -0.12 -12.57 0.28
C ASP A 22 -1.13 -11.74 -0.52
N VAL A 23 -1.05 -11.82 -1.85
CA VAL A 23 -1.81 -10.97 -2.76
C VAL A 23 -2.75 -11.85 -3.59
N ASP A 24 -4.03 -11.50 -3.60
CA ASP A 24 -5.01 -12.12 -4.48
C ASP A 24 -4.86 -11.56 -5.90
N VAL A 25 -4.69 -12.46 -6.86
CA VAL A 25 -4.43 -12.14 -8.26
C VAL A 25 -5.55 -12.73 -9.10
N ASP A 26 -6.24 -11.85 -9.80
CA ASP A 26 -7.13 -12.24 -10.88
C ASP A 26 -6.29 -12.45 -12.16
N LEU A 27 -6.35 -13.65 -12.70
CA LEU A 27 -5.58 -14.08 -13.87
C LEU A 27 -6.13 -13.50 -15.18
N ASP A 28 -7.36 -12.98 -15.17
CA ASP A 28 -7.98 -12.35 -16.35
C ASP A 28 -7.70 -10.83 -16.41
N GLU A 29 -6.95 -10.30 -15.44
CA GLU A 29 -6.54 -8.91 -15.38
C GLU A 29 -5.10 -8.67 -15.86
N SER A 30 -4.78 -7.39 -16.06
CA SER A 30 -3.47 -6.93 -16.51
C SER A 30 -2.43 -6.87 -15.39
N GLY A 31 -1.15 -6.88 -15.78
CA GLY A 31 -0.03 -6.62 -14.88
C GLY A 31 -0.12 -5.25 -14.18
N ALA A 32 -0.70 -4.24 -14.83
CA ALA A 32 -0.94 -2.92 -14.23
C ALA A 32 -1.87 -3.01 -13.01
N THR A 33 -2.97 -3.77 -13.12
CA THR A 33 -3.91 -3.97 -12.01
C THR A 33 -3.22 -4.66 -10.83
N PHE A 34 -2.37 -5.64 -11.11
CA PHE A 34 -1.57 -6.29 -10.07
C PHE A 34 -0.59 -5.32 -9.38
N LYS A 35 0.09 -4.45 -10.14
CA LYS A 35 0.95 -3.40 -9.55
C LYS A 35 0.16 -2.39 -8.72
N ALA A 36 -1.05 -2.03 -9.12
CA ALA A 36 -1.92 -1.13 -8.34
C ALA A 36 -2.31 -1.74 -6.98
N ARG A 37 -2.56 -3.06 -6.93
CA ARG A 37 -2.77 -3.78 -5.66
C ARG A 37 -1.53 -3.74 -4.78
N LEU A 38 -0.35 -3.98 -5.37
CA LEU A 38 0.92 -3.89 -4.64
C LEU A 38 1.18 -2.49 -4.09
N PHE A 39 0.87 -1.44 -4.85
CA PHE A 39 0.94 -0.06 -4.37
C PHE A 39 0.06 0.13 -3.13
N SER A 40 -1.18 -0.37 -3.15
CA SER A 40 -2.11 -0.26 -2.02
C SER A 40 -1.59 -0.94 -0.74
N LEU A 41 -0.77 -1.99 -0.87
CA LEU A 41 -0.20 -2.73 0.27
C LEU A 41 1.13 -2.16 0.76
N THR A 42 1.94 -1.60 -0.14
CA THR A 42 3.34 -1.24 0.14
C THR A 42 3.62 0.27 0.13
N ASN A 43 2.68 1.08 -0.36
CA ASN A 43 2.85 2.50 -0.67
C ASN A 43 4.04 2.81 -1.60
N VAL A 44 4.56 1.80 -2.33
CA VAL A 44 5.59 1.98 -3.35
C VAL A 44 4.93 2.49 -4.63
N PRO A 45 5.25 3.70 -5.11
CA PRO A 45 4.64 4.24 -6.32
C PRO A 45 4.77 3.27 -7.51
N ILE A 46 3.72 3.17 -8.33
CA ILE A 46 3.61 2.14 -9.39
C ILE A 46 4.82 2.18 -10.35
N GLU A 47 5.35 3.36 -10.68
CA GLU A 47 6.55 3.50 -11.53
C GLU A 47 7.84 2.97 -10.89
N ARG A 48 7.86 2.79 -9.57
CA ARG A 48 8.99 2.23 -8.81
C ARG A 48 8.81 0.75 -8.49
N ILE A 49 7.66 0.16 -8.81
CA ILE A 49 7.40 -1.26 -8.58
C ILE A 49 7.99 -2.09 -9.71
N LYS A 50 8.97 -2.92 -9.37
CA LYS A 50 9.52 -3.95 -10.26
C LYS A 50 9.26 -5.33 -9.68
N VAL A 51 8.31 -6.06 -10.25
CA VAL A 51 8.03 -7.45 -9.89
C VAL A 51 8.86 -8.40 -10.74
N THR A 52 9.55 -9.34 -10.09
CA THR A 52 10.40 -10.36 -10.72
C THR A 52 10.10 -11.75 -10.11
N GLY A 53 10.68 -12.81 -10.68
CA GLY A 53 10.40 -14.19 -10.28
C GLY A 53 9.24 -14.86 -11.04
N LEU A 54 8.74 -14.20 -12.08
CA LEU A 54 7.74 -14.74 -13.01
C LEU A 54 8.35 -15.74 -13.99
N LYS A 55 7.49 -16.53 -14.64
CA LYS A 55 7.90 -17.46 -15.70
C LYS A 55 8.51 -16.66 -16.87
N GLY A 56 9.79 -16.90 -17.14
CA GLY A 56 10.54 -16.18 -18.19
C GLY A 56 11.52 -15.13 -17.67
N GLY A 57 11.60 -14.89 -16.35
CA GLY A 57 12.66 -14.11 -15.71
C GLY A 57 12.67 -12.61 -15.99
N ARG A 58 11.78 -12.12 -16.85
CA ARG A 58 11.62 -10.69 -17.14
C ARG A 58 10.76 -10.02 -16.07
N PRO A 59 10.98 -8.73 -15.80
CA PRO A 59 10.09 -7.95 -14.95
C PRO A 59 8.67 -7.90 -15.51
N LEU A 60 7.66 -7.82 -14.64
CA LEU A 60 6.26 -7.69 -15.04
C LEU A 60 6.02 -6.39 -15.83
N ALA A 61 5.55 -6.52 -17.06
CA ALA A 61 5.05 -5.40 -17.86
C ALA A 61 3.59 -5.08 -17.48
N ASP A 62 3.14 -3.87 -17.81
CA ASP A 62 1.80 -3.39 -17.43
C ASP A 62 0.68 -4.05 -18.23
N ASP A 63 0.96 -4.35 -19.50
CA ASP A 63 0.10 -5.04 -20.46
C ASP A 63 0.26 -6.57 -20.41
N ALA A 64 1.05 -7.09 -19.46
CA ALA A 64 1.32 -8.52 -19.37
C ALA A 64 0.06 -9.32 -19.01
N ASP A 65 -0.15 -10.41 -19.75
CA ASP A 65 -1.12 -11.47 -19.40
C ASP A 65 -0.59 -12.29 -18.21
N MET A 66 -1.34 -12.29 -17.11
CA MET A 66 -0.99 -12.94 -15.85
C MET A 66 -0.98 -14.47 -15.93
N ARG A 67 -1.79 -15.09 -16.81
CA ARG A 67 -1.75 -16.53 -17.10
C ARG A 67 -0.44 -16.91 -17.77
N ALA A 68 0.00 -16.10 -18.74
CA ALA A 68 1.27 -16.31 -19.45
C ALA A 68 2.49 -16.15 -18.52
N GLN A 69 2.38 -15.32 -17.48
CA GLN A 69 3.46 -15.13 -16.50
C GLN A 69 3.62 -16.30 -15.51
N GLY A 70 2.76 -17.32 -15.56
CA GLY A 70 2.87 -18.53 -14.75
C GLY A 70 2.53 -18.34 -13.26
N VAL A 71 1.78 -17.29 -12.92
CA VAL A 71 1.43 -16.94 -11.53
C VAL A 71 0.65 -18.08 -10.85
N GLU A 72 -0.27 -18.73 -11.56
CA GLU A 72 -1.01 -19.89 -11.04
C GLU A 72 -0.09 -21.04 -10.61
N GLU A 73 0.89 -21.38 -11.46
CA GLU A 73 1.81 -22.47 -11.18
C GLU A 73 2.78 -22.12 -10.03
N LEU A 74 3.23 -20.87 -9.96
CA LEU A 74 4.07 -20.38 -8.88
C LEU A 74 3.33 -20.44 -7.54
N ALA A 75 2.07 -19.99 -7.51
CA ALA A 75 1.21 -20.07 -6.34
C ALA A 75 1.00 -21.51 -5.87
N ARG A 76 0.67 -22.44 -6.79
CA ARG A 76 0.53 -23.87 -6.46
C ARG A 76 1.80 -24.50 -5.89
N ARG A 77 2.97 -24.04 -6.31
CA ARG A 77 4.27 -24.51 -5.81
C ARG A 77 4.73 -23.78 -4.54
N GLY A 78 3.93 -22.86 -4.00
CA GLY A 78 4.30 -22.04 -2.84
C GLY A 78 5.48 -21.10 -3.10
N LYS A 79 5.78 -20.80 -4.37
CA LYS A 79 6.84 -19.86 -4.74
C LYS A 79 6.35 -18.44 -4.58
N LYS A 80 7.25 -17.58 -4.12
CA LYS A 80 6.98 -16.16 -3.92
C LYS A 80 7.57 -15.33 -5.05
N LEU A 81 6.86 -14.28 -5.45
CA LEU A 81 7.40 -13.24 -6.32
C LEU A 81 8.30 -12.31 -5.51
N LEU A 82 9.22 -11.64 -6.19
CA LEU A 82 10.07 -10.62 -5.60
C LEU A 82 9.66 -9.26 -6.13
N MET A 83 9.32 -8.35 -5.23
CA MET A 83 9.06 -6.95 -5.54
C MET A 83 10.27 -6.10 -5.12
N LEU A 84 10.76 -5.32 -6.07
CA LEU A 84 11.74 -4.26 -5.84
C LEU A 84 11.05 -2.90 -5.96
N GLY A 85 11.53 -1.93 -5.19
CA GLY A 85 11.00 -0.59 -5.10
C GLY A 85 11.03 -0.10 -3.65
N SER A 86 10.87 1.21 -3.46
CA SER A 86 10.82 1.81 -2.11
C SER A 86 9.67 2.80 -2.06
N ALA A 87 8.98 2.83 -0.92
CA ALA A 87 7.94 3.81 -0.68
C ALA A 87 8.53 5.22 -0.84
N ALA A 88 7.73 6.14 -1.39
CA ALA A 88 8.13 7.53 -1.35
C ALA A 88 8.24 7.95 0.12
N THR A 89 9.30 8.67 0.48
CA THR A 89 9.40 9.29 1.79
C THR A 89 8.29 10.32 1.88
N LEU A 90 7.17 9.97 2.51
CA LEU A 90 6.23 10.97 3.00
C LEU A 90 7.07 11.87 3.93
N ALA A 91 7.19 13.15 3.57
CA ALA A 91 7.81 14.11 4.47
C ALA A 91 7.07 13.97 5.81
N LYS A 92 7.83 13.75 6.90
CA LYS A 92 7.23 13.81 8.23
C LYS A 92 6.51 15.17 8.34
N PRO A 93 5.32 15.23 8.96
CA PRO A 93 4.70 16.51 9.29
C PRO A 93 5.76 17.42 9.91
N ALA A 94 5.89 18.64 9.40
CA ALA A 94 6.92 19.57 9.85
C ALA A 94 6.75 19.95 11.33
N GLU A 95 5.54 19.79 11.86
CA GLU A 95 5.21 20.02 13.26
C GLU A 95 5.03 18.68 13.98
N GLU A 96 5.82 18.50 15.04
CA GLU A 96 5.64 17.44 16.02
C GLU A 96 4.29 17.69 16.72
N VAL A 97 3.47 16.66 16.84
CA VAL A 97 2.17 16.76 17.53
C VAL A 97 2.46 16.96 19.02
N ALA A 98 2.61 18.20 19.44
CA ALA A 98 2.72 18.59 20.84
C ALA A 98 1.31 18.61 21.46
N PHE A 99 1.10 17.81 22.51
CA PHE A 99 -0.14 17.87 23.29
C PHE A 99 -0.08 19.11 24.20
N LEU A 100 -1.21 19.79 24.38
CA LEU A 100 -1.31 21.02 25.20
C LEU A 100 -0.85 20.81 26.66
N GLU A 101 -0.88 19.56 27.13
CA GLU A 101 -0.44 19.13 28.46
C GLU A 101 1.10 19.07 28.59
N ASP A 102 1.85 19.07 27.48
CA ASP A 102 3.32 19.00 27.45
C ASP A 102 3.99 20.37 27.23
N LEU A 103 3.18 21.42 27.05
CA LEU A 103 3.65 22.79 26.92
C LEU A 103 3.98 23.39 28.31
N PRO A 104 5.14 24.04 28.51
CA PRO A 104 5.49 24.69 29.77
C PRO A 104 4.43 25.74 30.18
N GLU A 105 4.20 25.91 31.50
CA GLU A 105 3.10 26.74 32.04
C GLU A 105 2.99 28.13 31.39
N GLY A 106 4.12 28.79 31.10
CA GLY A 106 4.14 30.15 30.53
C GLY A 106 3.63 30.29 29.09
N GLU A 107 3.49 29.20 28.34
CA GLU A 107 3.02 29.23 26.95
C GLU A 107 1.56 28.71 26.82
N ARG A 108 1.05 28.06 27.86
CA ARG A 108 -0.38 27.72 28.01
C ARG A 108 -1.24 28.98 28.13
N ASP A 109 -0.74 30.03 28.78
CA ASP A 109 -1.43 31.32 28.89
C ASP A 109 -1.62 32.00 27.53
N ALA A 110 -0.65 31.89 26.62
CA ALA A 110 -0.76 32.49 25.28
C ALA A 110 -1.75 31.73 24.38
N ALA A 111 -1.81 30.40 24.50
CA ALA A 111 -2.78 29.57 23.78
C ALA A 111 -4.22 29.78 24.30
N ASN A 112 -4.40 29.96 25.61
CA ASN A 112 -5.71 30.28 26.21
C ASN A 112 -6.13 31.75 25.97
N ALA A 113 -5.17 32.68 25.82
CA ALA A 113 -5.46 34.09 25.61
C ALA A 113 -5.96 34.43 24.19
N GLY A 114 -5.79 33.52 23.22
CA GLY A 114 -6.23 33.71 21.83
C GLY A 114 -7.74 33.58 21.62
N GLU A 115 -8.46 32.94 22.55
CA GLU A 115 -9.89 32.67 22.44
C GLU A 115 -10.68 33.50 23.45
N GLY A 116 -10.79 34.80 23.13
CA GLY A 116 -11.99 35.58 23.36
C GLY A 116 -12.70 35.40 24.71
N TYR A 117 -12.21 36.12 25.72
CA TYR A 117 -13.07 36.61 26.80
C TYR A 117 -14.16 37.52 26.19
N ARG A 118 -15.27 36.91 25.75
CA ARG A 118 -16.56 37.57 25.51
C ARG A 118 -17.68 36.68 26.08
N PRO A 119 -17.88 36.67 27.40
CA PRO A 119 -19.09 36.09 27.96
C PRO A 119 -20.27 37.03 27.60
N GLY A 120 -21.01 36.71 26.55
CA GLY A 120 -22.30 37.35 26.21
C GLY A 120 -23.11 36.40 25.34
N LEU A 121 -24.41 36.15 25.54
CA LEU A 121 -25.46 36.81 26.30
C LEU A 121 -26.31 35.75 27.02
N THR A 122 -26.75 36.02 28.26
CA THR A 122 -27.79 35.25 28.94
C THR A 122 -29.15 35.61 28.34
N ASN A 123 -29.95 34.61 27.99
CA ASN A 123 -31.37 34.77 27.69
C ASN A 123 -32.18 34.33 28.92
N LEU A 124 -32.91 35.27 29.53
CA LEU A 124 -34.19 35.13 30.27
C LEU A 124 -34.70 36.50 30.72
#